data_AF-A0A2W4KRA7-F1
#
_entry.id   AF-A0A2W4KRA7-F1
#
_cell.length_a   1.000
_cell.length_b   1.000
_cell.length_c   1.000
_cell.angle_alpha   90.00
_cell.angle_beta   90.00
_cell.angle_gamma   90.00
#
_symmetry.space_group_name_H-M   'P 1'
#
loop_
_entity.id
_entity.type
_entity.pdbx_description
1 polymer ?
#
loop_
_entity_poly.entity_id
_entity_poly.type
_entity_poly.pdbx_seq_one_letter_code
_entity_poly.pdbx_strand_id
1 'polypeptide(L)' 'QRLKDQTAEAQSRGIFGAPSFITEDGELFWGDDRLEQALAWAARSKEK' A
#
# COMPACT_ATOMS: atom_id res chain seq x y z
N GLN A 1 3.31 6.63 21.09
CA GLN A 1 2.60 5.37 20.81
C GLN A 1 2.31 5.15 19.32
N ARG A 2 1.94 6.21 18.57
CA ARG A 2 1.64 6.22 17.12
C ARG A 2 2.41 5.24 16.21
N LEU A 3 3.73 5.13 16.33
CA LEU A 3 4.53 4.22 15.48
C LEU A 3 4.17 2.74 15.68
N LYS A 4 3.89 2.33 16.93
CA LYS A 4 3.50 0.95 17.24
C LYS A 4 2.11 0.64 16.69
N ASP A 5 1.21 1.61 16.76
CA ASP A 5 -0.17 1.47 16.26
C ASP A 5 -0.17 1.33 14.73
N GLN A 6 0.67 2.13 14.04
CA GLN A 6 0.88 2.01 12.59
C GLN A 6 1.47 0.66 12.19
N THR A 7 2.44 0.14 12.94
CA THR A 7 3.01 -1.19 12.68
C THR A 7 1.99 -2.30 12.93
N ALA A 8 1.15 -2.18 13.97
CA ALA A 8 0.09 -3.15 14.26
C ALA A 8 -0.99 -3.16 13.17
N GLU A 9 -1.37 -1.99 12.67
CA GLU A 9 -2.29 -1.86 11.53
C GLU A 9 -1.69 -2.43 10.24
N ALA A 10 -0.41 -2.19 9.99
CA ALA A 10 0.28 -2.79 8.84
C ALA A 10 0.26 -4.32 8.94
N GLN A 11 0.59 -4.88 10.11
CA GLN A 11 0.55 -6.32 10.34
C GLN A 11 -0.85 -6.92 10.15
N SER A 12 -1.91 -6.26 10.64
CA SER A 12 -3.29 -6.75 10.48
C SER A 12 -3.75 -6.76 9.01
N ARG A 13 -3.19 -5.87 8.19
CA ARG A 13 -3.41 -5.82 6.74
C ARG A 13 -2.51 -6.79 5.96
N GLY A 14 -1.72 -7.63 6.63
CA GLY A 14 -0.80 -8.58 6.00
C GLY A 14 0.49 -7.94 5.47
N ILE A 15 0.77 -6.68 5.84
CA ILE A 15 1.99 -5.99 5.44
C ILE A 15 3.16 -6.45 6.32
N PHE A 16 4.10 -7.17 5.72
CA PHE A 16 5.29 -7.75 6.33
C PHE A 16 6.58 -6.91 6.19
N GLY A 17 6.57 -5.80 5.43
CA GLY A 17 7.76 -5.01 5.13
C GLY A 17 7.44 -3.60 4.63
N ALA A 18 8.46 -2.76 4.49
CA ALA A 18 8.34 -1.39 3.99
C ALA A 18 9.49 -1.06 3.03
N PRO A 19 9.28 -0.19 2.02
CA PRO A 19 8.02 0.48 1.67
C PRO A 19 7.03 -0.46 0.95
N SER A 20 5.74 -0.25 1.18
CA SER A 20 4.62 -0.97 0.54
C SER A 20 3.41 -0.06 0.40
N PHE A 21 2.62 -0.23 -0.65
CA PHE A 21 1.48 0.63 -0.99
C PHE A 21 0.24 -0.22 -1.24
N ILE A 22 -0.89 0.14 -0.64
CA ILE A 22 -2.19 -0.49 -0.91
C ILE A 22 -3.05 0.53 -1.64
N THR A 23 -3.62 0.17 -2.79
CA THR A 23 -4.55 1.01 -3.55
C THR A 23 -5.97 0.88 -3.00
N GLU A 24 -6.88 1.76 -3.41
CA GLU A 24 -8.25 1.81 -2.89
C GLU A 24 -9.06 0.52 -3.15
N ASP A 25 -8.75 -0.17 -4.25
CA ASP A 25 -9.30 -1.48 -4.60
C ASP A 25 -8.64 -2.67 -3.87
N GLY A 26 -7.65 -2.39 -3.01
CA GLY A 26 -6.98 -3.38 -2.17
C GLY A 26 -5.74 -4.02 -2.79
N GLU A 27 -5.29 -3.57 -3.97
CA GLU A 27 -4.08 -4.09 -4.61
C GLU A 27 -2.82 -3.65 -3.85
N LEU A 28 -1.92 -4.59 -3.56
CA LEU A 28 -0.73 -4.38 -2.74
C LEU A 28 0.54 -4.40 -3.58
N PHE A 29 1.29 -3.30 -3.52
CA PHE A 29 2.57 -3.12 -4.19
C PHE A 29 3.71 -3.09 -3.17
N TRP A 30 4.76 -3.85 -3.45
CA TRP A 30 5.94 -3.99 -2.59
C TRP A 30 7.14 -3.29 -3.22
N GLY A 31 7.85 -2.50 -2.41
CA GLY A 31 9.07 -1.82 -2.83
C GLY A 31 8.83 -0.45 -3.47
N ASP A 32 9.85 0.39 -3.39
CA ASP A 32 9.85 1.76 -3.93
C ASP A 32 9.84 1.75 -5.48
N ASP A 33 10.45 0.73 -6.08
CA ASP A 33 10.45 0.45 -7.53
C ASP A 33 9.06 0.27 -8.13
N ARG A 34 8.06 0.00 -7.28
CA ARG A 34 6.67 -0.20 -7.68
C ARG A 34 5.74 0.96 -7.32
N LEU A 35 6.27 2.06 -6.79
CA LEU A 35 5.48 3.26 -6.49
C LEU A 35 4.79 3.81 -7.75
N GLU A 36 5.53 3.96 -8.85
CA GLU A 36 4.95 4.47 -10.11
C GLU A 36 3.84 3.57 -10.65
N GLN A 37 3.99 2.25 -10.49
CA GLN A 37 2.99 1.27 -10.89
C GLN A 37 1.73 1.36 -10.01
N ALA A 38 1.90 1.52 -8.70
CA ALA A 38 0.78 1.71 -7.77
C ALA A 38 -0.02 2.98 -8.09
N LEU A 39 0.67 4.08 -8.42
CA LEU A 39 0.04 5.33 -8.83
C LEU A 39 -0.70 5.20 -10.16
N ALA A 40 -0.07 4.58 -11.16
CA ALA A 40 -0.71 4.32 -12.45
C ALA A 40 -1.95 3.41 -12.31
N TRP A 41 -1.87 2.41 -11.44
CA TRP A 41 -2.99 1.52 -11.12
C TRP A 41 -4.15 2.31 -10.48
N ALA A 42 -3.85 3.06 -9.41
CA ALA A 42 -4.85 3.87 -8.70
C ALA A 42 -5.50 4.93 -9.62
N ALA A 43 -4.74 5.50 -10.56
CA ALA A 43 -5.27 6.45 -11.54
C ALA A 43 -6.28 5.79 -12.49
N ARG A 44 -5.97 4.58 -12.99
CA ARG A 44 -6.88 3.82 -13.87
C ARG A 44 -8.16 3.40 -13.16
N SER A 45 -8.11 3.12 -11.86
CA SER A 45 -9.28 2.74 -11.08
C SER A 45 -10.30 3.89 -10.89
N LYS A 46 -9.89 5.16 -11.06
CA LYS A 46 -10.81 6.32 -11.01
C LYS A 46 -11.65 6.53 -12.27
N GLU A 47 -11.33 5.83 -13.36
CA GLU A 47 -12.03 5.95 -14.65
C GLU A 47 -13.13 4.89 -14.84
N LYS A 48 -13.38 4.04 -13.83
CA LYS A 48 -14.52 3.12 -13.76
C LYS A 48 -15.62 3.67 -12.86
#